data_AF-A0A6B0XCW1-F1
#
_entry.id   AF-A0A6B0XCW1-F1
#
_cell.length_a   1.000
_cell.length_b   1.000
_cell.length_c   1.000
_cell.angle_alpha   90.00
_cell.angle_beta   90.00
_cell.angle_gamma   90.00
#
_symmetry.space_group_name_H-M   'P 1'
#
loop_
_entity.id
_entity.type
_entity.pdbx_description
1 polymer ?
#
loop_
_entity_poly.entity_id
_entity_poly.type
_entity_poly.pdbx_seq_one_letter_code
_entity_poly.pdbx_strand_id
1 'polypeptide(L)'
;MSQLEHIEAIERRLWSAADMLRANSSHASNEYFLPVMGLVFLRHAYSRYLAVKDDIEANLPTRGGVKRALTKEDFSQQSAIFLRPEAQFDYLVALPDGADRARALIAAMESIENDYDSLRGVLPKSEYRELDSAVLGQLLRTLNPDELKQVSGDVFGRIYEYFLTQFADQKAHDGGEFFTPVSLVSLIAHGLDPQRGTVLDPACGSGGMFVQSARTVEEHGQSPTERLTFRGLEKNATTIHLAKMNLAVHGLEGDIQQAITYYEDPHELVGQADYVMANPPFNVDEIDADKVKVDPRLPFGLPGVNKQGKVSVRIATSSIIGGGLITAVVFPH
;
A
#
# COMPACT_ATOMS: atom_id res chain seq x y z
N MET A 1 -5.49 -28.92 -8.98
CA MET A 1 -4.72 -27.70 -8.69
C MET A 1 -5.10 -27.25 -7.30
N SER A 2 -4.11 -26.94 -6.45
CA SER A 2 -4.37 -26.33 -5.15
C SER A 2 -4.99 -24.94 -5.35
N GLN A 3 -5.71 -24.43 -4.34
CA GLN A 3 -6.26 -23.08 -4.37
C GLN A 3 -5.17 -22.02 -4.61
N LEU A 4 -3.96 -22.26 -4.09
CA LEU A 4 -2.78 -21.41 -4.28
C LEU A 4 -2.28 -21.40 -5.73
N GLU A 5 -2.19 -22.57 -6.38
CA GLU A 5 -1.80 -22.68 -7.80
C GLU A 5 -2.78 -21.95 -8.72
N HIS A 6 -4.07 -21.97 -8.37
CA HIS A 6 -5.09 -21.24 -9.11
C HIS A 6 -4.93 -19.72 -8.97
N ILE A 7 -4.64 -19.23 -7.76
CA ILE A 7 -4.40 -17.81 -7.48
C ILE A 7 -3.15 -17.32 -8.22
N GLU A 8 -2.05 -18.06 -8.18
CA GLU A 8 -0.81 -17.71 -8.90
C GLU A 8 -1.01 -17.63 -10.41
N ALA A 9 -1.84 -18.52 -10.97
CA ALA A 9 -2.19 -18.46 -12.39
C ALA A 9 -3.00 -17.20 -12.72
N ILE A 10 -3.91 -16.79 -11.84
CA ILE A 10 -4.68 -15.54 -11.98
C ILE A 10 -3.75 -14.33 -11.91
N GLU A 11 -2.89 -14.24 -10.90
CA GLU A 11 -1.89 -13.17 -10.71
C GLU A 11 -1.06 -12.97 -11.98
N ARG A 12 -0.47 -14.05 -12.49
CA ARG A 12 0.35 -14.03 -13.71
C ARG A 12 -0.45 -13.62 -14.94
N ARG A 13 -1.69 -14.12 -15.08
CA ARG A 13 -2.57 -13.78 -16.22
C ARG A 13 -2.92 -12.29 -16.22
N LEU A 14 -3.33 -11.76 -15.07
CA LEU A 14 -3.71 -10.35 -14.92
C LEU A 14 -2.51 -9.44 -15.18
N TRP A 15 -1.35 -9.78 -14.60
CA TRP A 15 -0.10 -9.05 -14.83
C TRP A 15 0.31 -9.06 -16.29
N SER A 16 0.34 -10.24 -16.93
CA SER A 16 0.73 -10.37 -18.34
C SER A 16 -0.19 -9.55 -19.26
N ALA A 17 -1.50 -9.54 -18.98
CA ALA A 17 -2.44 -8.73 -19.73
C ALA A 17 -2.23 -7.22 -19.53
N ALA A 18 -1.95 -6.77 -18.30
CA ALA A 18 -1.62 -5.38 -18.01
C ALA A 18 -0.28 -4.97 -18.64
N ASP A 19 0.75 -5.80 -18.55
CA ASP A 19 2.06 -5.52 -19.12
C ASP A 19 2.05 -5.51 -20.65
N MET A 20 1.26 -6.37 -21.30
CA MET A 20 1.04 -6.30 -22.74
C MET A 20 0.38 -4.97 -23.17
N LEU A 21 -0.57 -4.47 -22.38
CA LEU A 21 -1.20 -3.19 -22.65
C LEU A 21 -0.23 -2.03 -22.46
N ARG A 22 0.64 -2.10 -21.45
CA ARG A 22 1.75 -1.16 -21.26
C ARG A 22 2.71 -1.16 -22.45
N ALA A 23 3.19 -2.33 -22.86
CA ALA A 23 4.19 -2.50 -23.90
C ALA A 23 3.72 -2.00 -25.28
N ASN A 24 2.41 -2.01 -25.52
CA ASN A 24 1.79 -1.49 -26.74
C ASN A 24 1.34 -0.02 -26.61
N SER A 25 1.65 0.64 -25.49
CA SER A 25 1.36 2.05 -25.25
C SER A 25 2.64 2.89 -25.41
N SER A 26 2.49 4.16 -25.76
CA SER A 26 3.62 5.10 -25.91
C SER A 26 4.12 5.67 -24.56
N HIS A 27 3.61 5.17 -23.44
CA HIS A 27 3.82 5.72 -22.10
C HIS A 27 5.03 5.14 -21.39
N ALA A 28 5.66 5.94 -20.54
CA ALA A 28 6.74 5.46 -19.69
C ALA A 28 6.19 4.47 -18.61
N SER A 29 7.03 3.54 -18.15
CA SER A 29 6.60 2.50 -17.20
C SER A 29 5.97 3.05 -15.91
N ASN A 30 6.39 4.24 -15.46
CA ASN A 30 5.85 4.94 -14.30
C ASN A 30 4.47 5.58 -14.55
N GLU A 31 4.18 6.05 -15.76
CA GLU A 31 2.90 6.65 -16.16
C GLU A 31 1.79 5.59 -16.21
N TYR A 32 2.15 4.35 -16.55
CA TYR A 32 1.20 3.24 -16.62
C TYR A 32 0.95 2.55 -15.28
N PHE A 33 1.97 2.53 -14.41
CA PHE A 33 1.95 1.82 -13.14
C PHE A 33 0.85 2.29 -12.18
N LEU A 34 0.81 3.60 -11.89
CA LEU A 34 -0.09 4.13 -10.88
C LEU A 34 -1.58 3.96 -11.28
N PRO A 35 -2.00 4.21 -12.53
CA PRO A 35 -3.34 3.86 -13.01
C PRO A 35 -3.73 2.40 -12.78
N VAL A 36 -2.83 1.46 -13.10
CA VAL A 36 -3.09 0.02 -12.93
C VAL A 36 -3.25 -0.31 -11.45
N MET A 37 -2.37 0.18 -10.58
CA MET A 37 -2.51 -0.05 -9.14
C MET A 37 -3.81 0.53 -8.59
N GLY A 38 -4.22 1.72 -9.06
CA GLY A 38 -5.53 2.30 -8.71
C GLY A 38 -6.71 1.44 -9.15
N LEU A 39 -6.64 0.82 -10.34
CA LEU A 39 -7.71 -0.09 -10.80
C LEU A 39 -7.72 -1.41 -10.01
N VAL A 40 -6.56 -1.96 -9.67
CA VAL A 40 -6.47 -3.16 -8.80
C VAL A 40 -7.01 -2.84 -7.41
N PHE A 41 -6.66 -1.67 -6.85
CA PHE A 41 -7.23 -1.14 -5.61
C PHE A 41 -8.75 -1.05 -5.69
N LEU A 42 -9.30 -0.41 -6.72
CA LEU A 42 -10.75 -0.22 -6.86
C LEU A 42 -11.48 -1.54 -7.05
N ARG A 43 -10.91 -2.47 -7.82
CA ARG A 43 -11.47 -3.81 -7.99
C ARG A 43 -11.51 -4.57 -6.67
N HIS A 44 -10.46 -4.44 -5.87
CA HIS A 44 -10.39 -5.05 -4.54
C HIS A 44 -11.43 -4.44 -3.59
N ALA A 45 -11.49 -3.10 -3.52
CA ALA A 45 -12.49 -2.37 -2.73
C ALA A 45 -13.91 -2.83 -3.09
N TYR A 46 -14.20 -3.00 -4.38
CA TYR A 46 -15.49 -3.50 -4.84
C TYR A 46 -15.75 -4.96 -4.44
N SER A 47 -14.73 -5.81 -4.47
CA SER A 47 -14.86 -7.19 -3.99
C SER A 47 -15.21 -7.24 -2.51
N ARG A 48 -14.52 -6.44 -1.67
CA ARG A 48 -14.82 -6.34 -0.23
C ARG A 48 -16.20 -5.75 0.01
N TYR A 49 -16.57 -4.71 -0.72
CA TYR A 49 -17.89 -4.09 -0.67
C TYR A 49 -18.99 -5.15 -0.89
N LEU A 50 -18.90 -5.95 -1.96
CA LEU A 50 -19.87 -7.01 -2.24
C LEU A 50 -19.90 -8.09 -1.16
N ALA A 51 -18.75 -8.47 -0.61
CA ALA A 51 -18.66 -9.54 0.40
C ALA A 51 -19.40 -9.20 1.70
N VAL A 52 -19.49 -7.91 2.07
CA VAL A 52 -20.13 -7.48 3.33
C VAL A 52 -21.50 -6.83 3.11
N LYS A 53 -21.82 -6.39 1.89
CA LYS A 53 -23.03 -5.62 1.57
C LYS A 53 -24.32 -6.32 2.01
N ASP A 54 -24.49 -7.60 1.66
CA ASP A 54 -25.74 -8.31 1.92
C ASP A 54 -25.97 -8.52 3.42
N ASP A 55 -24.90 -8.78 4.18
CA ASP A 55 -24.95 -8.89 5.64
C ASP A 55 -25.25 -7.54 6.32
N ILE A 56 -24.60 -6.46 5.85
CA ILE A 56 -24.91 -5.10 6.30
C ILE A 56 -26.39 -4.79 6.05
N GLU A 57 -26.85 -4.98 4.80
CA GLU A 57 -28.23 -4.70 4.42
C GLU A 57 -29.23 -5.50 5.27
N ALA A 58 -28.93 -6.78 5.57
CA ALA A 58 -29.77 -7.62 6.41
C ALA A 58 -29.90 -7.08 7.84
N ASN A 59 -28.83 -6.51 8.40
CA ASN A 59 -28.75 -6.05 9.78
C ASN A 59 -29.08 -4.56 9.98
N LEU A 60 -29.44 -3.83 8.91
CA LEU A 60 -29.76 -2.40 9.01
C LEU A 60 -31.00 -2.12 9.89
N PRO A 61 -30.94 -1.11 10.78
CA PRO A 61 -32.09 -0.67 11.56
C PRO A 61 -33.24 -0.23 10.66
N THR A 62 -34.44 -0.68 11.02
CA THR A 62 -35.67 -0.35 10.29
C THR A 62 -36.54 0.59 11.12
N ARG A 63 -37.00 1.70 10.53
CA ARG A 63 -37.96 2.62 11.16
C ARG A 63 -39.23 2.67 10.32
N GLY A 64 -40.36 2.19 10.88
CA GLY A 64 -41.63 2.16 10.15
C GLY A 64 -41.64 1.22 8.94
N GLY A 65 -40.86 0.13 8.97
CA GLY A 65 -40.77 -0.84 7.86
C GLY A 65 -39.79 -0.44 6.74
N VAL A 66 -39.18 0.74 6.81
CA VAL A 66 -38.18 1.21 5.83
C VAL A 66 -36.77 1.12 6.42
N LYS A 67 -35.87 0.45 5.70
CA LYS A 67 -34.43 0.43 6.02
C LYS A 67 -33.83 1.79 5.67
N ARG A 68 -32.95 2.32 6.53
CA ARG A 68 -32.19 3.54 6.20
C ARG A 68 -31.23 3.29 5.03
N ALA A 69 -30.73 4.37 4.42
CA ALA A 69 -29.67 4.26 3.41
C ALA A 69 -28.37 3.73 4.02
N LEU A 70 -27.61 3.02 3.20
CA LEU A 70 -26.24 2.61 3.50
C LEU A 70 -25.34 3.84 3.66
N THR A 71 -24.47 3.81 4.67
CA THR A 71 -23.48 4.87 4.90
C THR A 71 -22.07 4.28 4.94
N LYS A 72 -21.05 5.13 4.87
CA LYS A 72 -19.65 4.67 4.92
C LYS A 72 -19.31 3.96 6.22
N GLU A 73 -19.91 4.37 7.34
CA GLU A 73 -19.69 3.79 8.66
C GLU A 73 -20.12 2.32 8.70
N ASP A 74 -21.17 1.94 7.96
CA ASP A 74 -21.63 0.55 7.88
C ASP A 74 -20.55 -0.38 7.29
N PHE A 75 -19.81 0.12 6.31
CA PHE A 75 -18.73 -0.63 5.64
C PHE A 75 -17.43 -0.56 6.42
N SER A 76 -17.09 0.60 7.00
CA SER A 76 -15.88 0.77 7.81
C SER A 76 -15.84 -0.16 9.02
N GLN A 77 -16.99 -0.45 9.65
CA GLN A 77 -17.08 -1.41 10.75
C GLN A 77 -16.72 -2.85 10.35
N GLN A 78 -16.81 -3.17 9.05
CA GLN A 78 -16.47 -4.47 8.48
C GLN A 78 -15.13 -4.42 7.71
N SER A 79 -14.30 -3.40 7.96
CA SER A 79 -13.04 -3.14 7.25
C SER A 79 -13.23 -3.12 5.73
N ALA A 80 -14.32 -2.50 5.25
CA ALA A 80 -14.63 -2.35 3.84
C ALA A 80 -14.79 -0.87 3.45
N ILE A 81 -14.54 -0.57 2.18
CA ILE A 81 -14.74 0.76 1.60
C ILE A 81 -16.15 0.83 1.02
N PHE A 82 -16.90 1.85 1.41
CA PHE A 82 -18.18 2.18 0.81
C PHE A 82 -17.97 2.73 -0.59
N LEU A 83 -18.68 2.14 -1.56
CA LEU A 83 -18.60 2.55 -2.95
C LEU A 83 -19.95 3.05 -3.44
N ARG A 84 -19.96 4.32 -3.83
CA ARG A 84 -21.10 4.92 -4.53
C ARG A 84 -21.31 4.21 -5.87
N PRO A 85 -22.53 4.23 -6.45
CA PRO A 85 -22.83 3.54 -7.69
C PRO A 85 -21.83 3.83 -8.82
N GLU A 86 -21.39 5.08 -8.95
CA GLU A 86 -20.40 5.53 -9.94
C GLU A 86 -18.97 5.00 -9.71
N ALA A 87 -18.66 4.57 -8.48
CA ALA A 87 -17.36 3.99 -8.12
C ALA A 87 -17.36 2.45 -8.10
N GLN A 88 -18.52 1.82 -8.31
CA GLN A 88 -18.60 0.36 -8.39
C GLN A 88 -17.93 -0.14 -9.67
N PHE A 89 -17.12 -1.20 -9.55
CA PHE A 89 -16.29 -1.66 -10.67
C PHE A 89 -17.12 -2.11 -11.87
N ASP A 90 -18.26 -2.78 -11.62
CA ASP A 90 -19.16 -3.22 -12.69
C ASP A 90 -19.81 -2.03 -13.45
N TYR A 91 -20.09 -0.91 -12.77
CA TYR A 91 -20.58 0.30 -13.44
C TYR A 91 -19.54 0.83 -14.44
N LEU A 92 -18.28 0.89 -14.02
CA LEU A 92 -17.17 1.37 -14.87
C LEU A 92 -16.91 0.43 -16.06
N VAL A 93 -16.99 -0.88 -15.84
CA VAL A 93 -16.85 -1.90 -16.90
C VAL A 93 -17.99 -1.81 -17.91
N ALA A 94 -19.21 -1.48 -17.47
CA ALA A 94 -20.40 -1.38 -18.33
C ALA A 94 -20.48 -0.09 -19.16
N LEU A 95 -19.53 0.84 -19.01
CA LEU A 95 -19.52 2.07 -19.78
C LEU A 95 -19.38 1.79 -21.29
N PRO A 96 -20.19 2.45 -22.15
CA PRO A 96 -20.15 2.26 -23.60
C PRO A 96 -18.82 2.76 -24.18
N ASP A 97 -18.46 2.27 -25.37
CA ASP A 97 -17.15 2.58 -25.98
C ASP A 97 -16.92 4.06 -26.31
N GLY A 98 -17.98 4.85 -26.46
CA GLY A 98 -17.91 6.31 -26.63
C GLY A 98 -17.89 7.11 -25.31
N ALA A 99 -17.92 6.46 -24.16
CA ALA A 99 -17.86 7.14 -22.87
C ALA A 99 -16.45 7.66 -22.56
N ASP A 100 -16.40 8.77 -21.84
CA ASP A 100 -15.18 9.30 -21.24
C ASP A 100 -14.84 8.48 -19.98
N ARG A 101 -14.13 7.36 -20.19
CA ARG A 101 -13.74 6.45 -19.10
C ARG A 101 -12.75 7.08 -18.13
N ALA A 102 -11.86 7.95 -18.61
CA ALA A 102 -10.93 8.69 -17.76
C ALA A 102 -11.71 9.55 -16.76
N ARG A 103 -12.68 10.33 -17.23
CA ARG A 103 -13.54 11.14 -16.36
C ARG A 103 -14.34 10.30 -15.36
N ALA A 104 -14.89 9.17 -15.79
CA ALA A 104 -15.65 8.29 -14.90
C ALA A 104 -14.76 7.68 -13.80
N LEU A 105 -13.55 7.24 -14.15
CA LEU A 105 -12.57 6.73 -13.18
C LEU A 105 -12.12 7.80 -12.19
N ILE A 106 -11.87 9.02 -12.65
CA ILE A 106 -11.52 10.15 -11.79
C ILE A 106 -12.64 10.43 -10.80
N ALA A 107 -13.89 10.48 -11.26
CA ALA A 107 -15.05 10.70 -10.39
C ALA A 107 -15.21 9.56 -9.36
N ALA A 108 -14.95 8.31 -9.75
CA ALA A 108 -14.93 7.18 -8.83
C ALA A 108 -13.89 7.36 -7.72
N MET A 109 -12.63 7.68 -8.09
CA MET A 109 -11.57 7.90 -7.11
C MET A 109 -11.85 9.10 -6.20
N GLU A 110 -12.29 10.23 -6.76
CA GLU A 110 -12.68 11.43 -6.00
C GLU A 110 -13.80 11.12 -5.00
N SER A 111 -14.78 10.28 -5.37
CA SER A 111 -15.85 9.90 -4.45
C SER A 111 -15.33 9.15 -3.22
N ILE A 112 -14.34 8.26 -3.40
CA ILE A 112 -13.70 7.52 -2.32
C ILE A 112 -12.86 8.47 -1.46
N GLU A 113 -12.04 9.33 -2.06
CA GLU A 113 -11.21 10.29 -1.32
C GLU A 113 -12.04 11.31 -0.50
N ASN A 114 -13.23 11.66 -0.97
CA ASN A 114 -14.14 12.53 -0.23
C ASN A 114 -14.76 11.84 0.99
N ASP A 115 -14.95 10.52 0.93
CA ASP A 115 -15.54 9.74 2.01
C ASP A 115 -14.47 9.29 3.03
N TYR A 116 -13.21 9.12 2.61
CA TYR A 116 -12.11 8.58 3.41
C TYR A 116 -10.88 9.51 3.47
N ASP A 117 -10.68 10.16 4.62
CA ASP A 117 -9.60 11.13 4.82
C ASP A 117 -8.20 10.53 4.66
N SER A 118 -8.00 9.27 5.05
CA SER A 118 -6.74 8.53 4.90
C SER A 118 -6.31 8.34 3.44
N LEU A 119 -7.27 8.42 2.51
CA LEU A 119 -7.06 8.28 1.06
C LEU A 119 -7.06 9.63 0.32
N ARG A 120 -7.24 10.76 1.01
CA ARG A 120 -7.31 12.06 0.34
C ARG A 120 -6.01 12.38 -0.42
N GLY A 121 -6.13 12.62 -1.71
CA GLY A 121 -4.99 12.88 -2.60
C GLY A 121 -4.13 11.65 -2.95
N VAL A 122 -4.51 10.46 -2.50
CA VAL A 122 -3.73 9.21 -2.66
C VAL A 122 -4.04 8.49 -3.97
N LEU A 123 -5.31 8.45 -4.36
CA LEU A 123 -5.76 7.67 -5.50
C LEU A 123 -5.41 8.39 -6.83
N PRO A 124 -5.01 7.62 -7.87
CA PRO A 124 -4.66 8.19 -9.16
C PRO A 124 -5.84 8.93 -9.78
N LYS A 125 -5.55 10.06 -10.43
CA LYS A 125 -6.55 10.92 -11.06
C LYS A 125 -6.04 11.47 -12.38
N SER A 126 -4.98 12.29 -12.35
CA SER A 126 -4.38 12.89 -13.54
C SER A 126 -3.89 11.85 -14.53
N GLU A 127 -3.34 10.76 -14.00
CA GLU A 127 -2.74 9.66 -14.75
C GLU A 127 -3.78 8.95 -15.64
N TYR A 128 -5.06 8.94 -15.25
CA TYR A 128 -6.12 8.39 -16.10
C TYR A 128 -6.38 9.23 -17.35
N ARG A 129 -6.05 10.53 -17.36
CA ARG A 129 -6.20 11.38 -18.55
C ARG A 129 -5.09 11.16 -19.58
N GLU A 130 -3.98 10.58 -19.14
CA GLU A 130 -2.85 10.29 -20.02
C GLU A 130 -3.09 9.02 -20.84
N LEU A 131 -3.95 8.13 -20.36
CA LEU A 131 -4.29 6.88 -21.03
C LEU A 131 -5.48 7.01 -21.98
N ASP A 132 -5.36 6.37 -23.14
CA ASP A 132 -6.47 6.26 -24.10
C ASP A 132 -7.69 5.54 -23.49
N SER A 133 -8.89 6.04 -23.79
CA SER A 133 -10.15 5.42 -23.31
C SER A 133 -10.28 3.94 -23.68
N ALA A 134 -9.73 3.54 -24.84
CA ALA A 134 -9.70 2.14 -25.27
C ALA A 134 -8.82 1.27 -24.35
N VAL A 135 -7.65 1.77 -23.95
CA VAL A 135 -6.73 1.11 -23.03
C VAL A 135 -7.37 0.98 -21.64
N LEU A 136 -8.01 2.05 -21.13
CA LEU A 136 -8.76 2.02 -19.88
C LEU A 136 -9.89 0.99 -19.91
N GLY A 137 -10.66 0.94 -21.00
CA GLY A 137 -11.72 -0.05 -21.19
C GLY A 137 -11.19 -1.48 -21.21
N GLN A 138 -10.03 -1.71 -21.84
CA GLN A 138 -9.41 -3.03 -21.85
C GLN A 138 -8.85 -3.42 -20.47
N LEU A 139 -8.21 -2.50 -19.76
CA LEU A 139 -7.77 -2.72 -18.37
C LEU A 139 -8.92 -3.09 -17.43
N LEU A 140 -10.02 -2.34 -17.48
CA LEU A 140 -11.23 -2.63 -16.70
C LEU A 140 -11.76 -4.04 -16.97
N ARG A 141 -11.84 -4.45 -18.24
CA ARG A 141 -12.27 -5.81 -18.61
C ARG A 141 -11.29 -6.89 -18.15
N THR A 142 -9.99 -6.65 -18.32
CA THR A 142 -8.92 -7.56 -17.87
C THR A 142 -9.02 -7.82 -16.36
N LEU A 143 -9.35 -6.79 -15.57
CA LEU A 143 -9.48 -6.87 -14.12
C LEU A 143 -10.88 -7.31 -13.63
N ASN A 144 -11.83 -7.63 -14.54
CA ASN A 144 -13.17 -8.12 -14.19
C ASN A 144 -13.53 -9.55 -14.64
N PRO A 145 -12.65 -10.57 -14.55
CA PRO A 145 -13.06 -11.94 -14.81
C PRO A 145 -14.06 -12.42 -13.74
N ASP A 146 -15.06 -13.21 -14.14
CA ASP A 146 -16.08 -13.74 -13.22
C ASP A 146 -15.48 -14.62 -12.11
N GLU A 147 -14.37 -15.30 -12.41
CA GLU A 147 -13.57 -16.07 -11.46
C GLU A 147 -13.19 -15.22 -10.24
N LEU A 148 -12.84 -13.94 -10.43
CA LEU A 148 -12.48 -13.03 -9.35
C LEU A 148 -13.69 -12.50 -8.57
N LYS A 149 -14.92 -12.68 -9.05
CA LYS A 149 -16.13 -12.26 -8.31
C LYS A 149 -16.51 -13.25 -7.22
N GLN A 150 -16.07 -14.51 -7.34
CA GLN A 150 -16.39 -15.60 -6.43
C GLN A 150 -15.29 -15.88 -5.40
N VAL A 151 -14.17 -15.16 -5.48
CA VAL A 151 -13.00 -15.41 -4.64
C VAL A 151 -13.00 -14.44 -3.46
N SER A 152 -12.84 -14.99 -2.25
CA SER A 152 -12.89 -14.26 -0.98
C SER A 152 -11.63 -13.41 -0.70
N GLY A 153 -11.79 -12.48 0.25
CA GLY A 153 -11.06 -11.20 0.39
C GLY A 153 -9.53 -11.17 0.48
N ASP A 154 -8.82 -12.30 0.67
CA ASP A 154 -7.35 -12.31 0.75
C ASP A 154 -6.68 -12.32 -0.65
N VAL A 155 -7.36 -12.87 -1.66
CA VAL A 155 -6.73 -13.07 -2.98
C VAL A 155 -6.36 -11.76 -3.66
N PHE A 156 -7.19 -10.73 -3.52
CA PHE A 156 -6.89 -9.44 -4.13
C PHE A 156 -5.82 -8.64 -3.38
N GLY A 157 -5.67 -8.83 -2.06
CA GLY A 157 -4.51 -8.31 -1.32
C GLY A 157 -3.22 -8.91 -1.85
N ARG A 158 -3.22 -10.24 -2.06
CA ARG A 158 -2.12 -10.96 -2.69
C ARG A 158 -1.84 -10.53 -4.14
N ILE A 159 -2.88 -10.32 -4.96
CA ILE A 159 -2.73 -9.77 -6.31
C ILE A 159 -2.09 -8.37 -6.25
N TYR A 160 -2.51 -7.52 -5.30
CA TYR A 160 -1.94 -6.19 -5.14
C TYR A 160 -0.44 -6.26 -4.76
N GLU A 161 -0.06 -7.10 -3.79
CA GLU A 161 1.35 -7.35 -3.43
C GLU A 161 2.16 -7.96 -4.59
N TYR A 162 1.55 -8.84 -5.38
CA TYR A 162 2.18 -9.42 -6.57
C TYR A 162 2.48 -8.33 -7.60
N PHE A 163 1.51 -7.46 -7.91
CA PHE A 163 1.71 -6.35 -8.83
C PHE A 163 2.81 -5.42 -8.31
N LEU A 164 2.77 -5.03 -7.03
CA LEU A 164 3.84 -4.24 -6.40
C LEU A 164 5.23 -4.87 -6.59
N THR A 165 5.34 -6.18 -6.39
CA THR A 165 6.60 -6.92 -6.56
C THR A 165 7.06 -6.91 -8.02
N GLN A 166 6.17 -7.19 -8.97
CA GLN A 166 6.53 -7.19 -10.40
C GLN A 166 6.96 -5.80 -10.88
N PHE A 167 6.30 -4.74 -10.41
CA PHE A 167 6.68 -3.37 -10.74
C PHE A 167 8.01 -2.98 -10.09
N ALA A 168 8.29 -3.45 -8.88
CA ALA A 168 9.57 -3.24 -8.26
C ALA A 168 10.71 -3.91 -9.03
N ASP A 169 10.52 -5.14 -9.50
CA ASP A 169 11.50 -5.83 -10.35
C ASP A 169 11.78 -5.02 -11.63
N GLN A 170 10.74 -4.48 -12.27
CA GLN A 170 10.90 -3.59 -13.42
C GLN A 170 11.68 -2.31 -13.08
N LYS A 171 11.35 -1.63 -11.97
CA LYS A 171 12.05 -0.41 -11.54
C LYS A 171 13.48 -0.65 -11.06
N ALA A 172 13.78 -1.80 -10.48
CA ALA A 172 15.11 -2.17 -10.02
C ALA A 172 16.12 -2.20 -11.19
N HIS A 173 15.65 -2.53 -12.40
CA HIS A 173 16.43 -2.43 -13.62
C HIS A 173 16.72 -0.97 -14.05
N ASP A 174 15.86 -0.01 -13.65
CA ASP A 174 15.88 1.37 -14.13
C ASP A 174 16.52 2.39 -13.16
N GLY A 175 16.73 2.08 -11.87
CA GLY A 175 17.26 3.12 -10.96
C GLY A 175 17.44 2.84 -9.46
N GLY A 176 17.34 1.60 -8.99
CA GLY A 176 17.87 1.24 -7.65
C GLY A 176 16.98 1.51 -6.42
N GLU A 177 15.66 1.73 -6.57
CA GLU A 177 14.72 1.57 -5.45
C GLU A 177 14.40 0.08 -5.27
N PHE A 178 14.91 -0.53 -4.19
CA PHE A 178 14.71 -1.94 -3.88
C PHE A 178 13.41 -2.13 -3.09
N PHE A 179 12.50 -2.94 -3.62
CA PHE A 179 11.34 -3.42 -2.85
C PHE A 179 11.75 -4.64 -2.05
N THR A 180 11.30 -4.70 -0.80
CA THR A 180 11.56 -5.84 0.08
C THR A 180 10.69 -7.02 -0.36
N PRO A 181 11.25 -8.18 -0.76
CA PRO A 181 10.44 -9.34 -1.13
C PRO A 181 9.52 -9.77 0.02
N VAL A 182 8.29 -10.16 -0.30
CA VAL A 182 7.27 -10.55 0.70
C VAL A 182 7.79 -11.60 1.67
N SER A 183 8.60 -12.56 1.21
CA SER A 183 9.21 -13.58 2.06
C SER A 183 10.13 -13.01 3.15
N LEU A 184 10.91 -11.98 2.83
CA LEU A 184 11.80 -11.31 3.79
C LEU A 184 11.02 -10.45 4.76
N VAL A 185 10.03 -9.70 4.27
CA VAL A 185 9.11 -8.91 5.10
C VAL A 185 8.36 -9.82 6.09
N SER A 186 7.83 -10.94 5.60
CA SER A 186 7.14 -11.93 6.41
C SER A 186 8.06 -12.52 7.48
N LEU A 187 9.29 -12.91 7.12
CA LEU A 187 10.28 -13.39 8.09
C LEU A 187 10.55 -12.37 9.20
N ILE A 188 10.69 -11.09 8.85
CA ILE A 188 10.97 -10.02 9.82
C ILE A 188 9.76 -9.79 10.73
N ALA A 189 8.55 -9.71 10.17
CA ALA A 189 7.32 -9.53 10.93
C ALA A 189 7.09 -10.68 11.92
N HIS A 190 7.25 -11.94 11.49
CA HIS A 190 7.12 -13.12 12.36
C HIS A 190 8.25 -13.22 13.38
N GLY A 191 9.45 -12.75 13.05
CA GLY A 191 10.58 -12.73 13.99
C GLY A 191 10.42 -11.68 15.09
N LEU A 192 9.82 -10.53 14.77
CA LEU A 192 9.50 -9.48 15.73
C LEU A 192 8.21 -9.77 16.52
N ASP A 193 7.25 -10.43 15.87
CA ASP A 193 5.93 -10.79 16.39
C ASP A 193 5.22 -9.62 17.12
N PRO A 194 4.86 -8.53 16.40
CA PRO A 194 4.24 -7.37 17.02
C PRO A 194 2.83 -7.69 17.51
N GLN A 195 2.66 -7.74 18.84
CA GLN A 195 1.39 -8.13 19.47
C GLN A 195 0.47 -6.93 19.76
N ARG A 196 1.06 -5.79 20.14
CA ARG A 196 0.35 -4.52 20.38
C ARG A 196 1.32 -3.34 20.46
N GLY A 197 0.89 -2.16 20.05
CA GLY A 197 1.66 -0.92 20.19
C GLY A 197 1.99 -0.26 18.86
N THR A 198 2.97 0.64 18.88
CA THR A 198 3.39 1.42 17.71
C THR A 198 4.46 0.69 16.93
N VAL A 199 4.20 0.43 15.65
CA VAL A 199 5.16 -0.14 14.70
C VAL A 199 5.66 0.99 13.80
N LEU A 200 6.96 1.26 13.87
CA LEU A 200 7.64 2.26 13.05
C LEU A 200 8.42 1.60 11.92
N ASP A 201 8.20 2.06 10.70
CA ASP A 201 9.10 1.82 9.58
C ASP A 201 9.65 3.16 9.03
N PRO A 202 10.92 3.49 9.31
CA PRO A 202 11.54 4.75 8.90
C PRO A 202 11.90 4.81 7.41
N ALA A 203 11.66 3.76 6.63
CA ALA A 203 11.85 3.73 5.19
C ALA A 203 10.80 2.77 4.58
N CYS A 204 9.53 3.10 4.79
CA CYS A 204 8.44 2.13 4.69
C CYS A 204 8.15 1.63 3.29
N GLY A 205 8.64 2.32 2.25
CA GLY A 205 8.35 1.97 0.87
C GLY A 205 6.84 1.85 0.66
N SER A 206 6.42 0.74 0.08
CA SER A 206 5.01 0.37 -0.17
C SER A 206 4.22 -0.10 1.06
N GLY A 207 4.78 0.00 2.27
CA GLY A 207 4.12 -0.41 3.51
C GLY A 207 4.02 -1.92 3.73
N GLY A 208 4.83 -2.72 3.02
CA GLY A 208 4.79 -4.19 3.15
C GLY A 208 5.02 -4.69 4.58
N MET A 209 5.94 -4.05 5.32
CA MET A 209 6.22 -4.40 6.74
C MET A 209 4.99 -4.26 7.63
N PHE A 210 4.17 -3.22 7.41
CA PHE A 210 2.93 -3.00 8.15
C PHE A 210 1.88 -4.06 7.81
N VAL A 211 1.71 -4.39 6.53
CA VAL A 211 0.78 -5.44 6.09
C VAL A 211 1.13 -6.78 6.72
N GLN A 212 2.41 -7.17 6.72
CA GLN A 212 2.82 -8.44 7.34
C GLN A 212 2.72 -8.40 8.87
N SER A 213 2.99 -7.27 9.51
CA SER A 213 2.77 -7.10 10.95
C SER A 213 1.29 -7.20 11.34
N ALA A 214 0.39 -6.71 10.50
CA ALA A 214 -1.04 -6.91 10.71
C ALA A 214 -1.41 -8.39 10.56
N ARG A 215 -0.89 -9.08 9.55
CA ARG A 215 -1.14 -10.51 9.34
C ARG A 215 -0.73 -11.35 10.55
N THR A 216 0.41 -11.09 11.18
CA THR A 216 0.79 -11.82 12.40
C THR A 216 -0.25 -11.64 13.51
N VAL A 217 -0.84 -10.45 13.67
CA VAL A 217 -1.92 -10.21 14.65
C VAL A 217 -3.22 -10.93 14.26
N GLU A 218 -3.57 -10.95 12.97
CA GLU A 218 -4.74 -11.68 12.46
C GLU A 218 -4.63 -13.18 12.65
N GLU A 219 -3.43 -13.75 12.45
CA GLU A 219 -3.13 -15.17 12.70
C GLU A 219 -3.31 -15.56 14.18
N HIS A 220 -3.10 -14.61 15.08
CA HIS A 220 -3.43 -14.75 16.51
C HIS A 220 -4.92 -14.54 16.84
N GLY A 221 -5.77 -14.33 15.82
CA GLY A 221 -7.21 -14.11 15.97
C GLY A 221 -7.58 -12.76 16.58
N GLN A 222 -6.72 -11.75 16.44
CA GLN A 222 -6.93 -10.41 16.98
C GLN A 222 -7.11 -9.39 15.84
N SER A 223 -7.74 -8.26 16.16
CA SER A 223 -7.90 -7.15 15.20
C SER A 223 -6.62 -6.31 15.12
N PRO A 224 -5.95 -6.21 13.95
CA PRO A 224 -4.75 -5.39 13.80
C PRO A 224 -5.00 -3.91 14.08
N THR A 225 -6.14 -3.39 13.65
CA THR A 225 -6.50 -1.96 13.80
C THR A 225 -6.73 -1.56 15.26
N GLU A 226 -7.05 -2.51 16.14
CA GLU A 226 -7.17 -2.29 17.58
C GLU A 226 -5.84 -2.46 18.32
N ARG A 227 -4.92 -3.24 17.74
CA ARG A 227 -3.69 -3.68 18.41
C ARG A 227 -2.48 -2.84 18.02
N LEU A 228 -2.37 -2.48 16.75
CA LEU A 228 -1.19 -1.86 16.17
C LEU A 228 -1.49 -0.44 15.69
N THR A 229 -0.52 0.44 15.87
CA THR A 229 -0.51 1.78 15.27
C THR A 229 0.68 1.87 14.33
N PHE A 230 0.42 2.08 13.04
CA PHE A 230 1.47 2.14 12.02
C PHE A 230 1.94 3.58 11.80
N ARG A 231 3.27 3.79 11.90
CA ARG A 231 3.95 5.06 11.64
C ARG A 231 5.03 4.83 10.61
N GLY A 232 4.97 5.54 9.49
CA GLY A 232 5.88 5.34 8.36
C GLY A 232 6.51 6.64 7.89
N LEU A 233 7.74 6.54 7.37
CA LEU A 233 8.42 7.61 6.64
C LEU A 233 8.87 7.09 5.29
N GLU A 234 8.66 7.90 4.24
CA GLU A 234 9.11 7.61 2.88
C GLU A 234 9.44 8.93 2.17
N LYS A 235 10.51 8.97 1.37
CA LYS A 235 10.92 10.20 0.66
C LYS A 235 10.10 10.44 -0.61
N ASN A 236 9.64 9.37 -1.25
CA ASN A 236 8.98 9.39 -2.56
C ASN A 236 7.45 9.47 -2.40
N ALA A 237 6.87 10.59 -2.82
CA ALA A 237 5.42 10.83 -2.72
C ALA A 237 4.57 9.75 -3.43
N THR A 238 5.00 9.28 -4.61
CA THR A 238 4.30 8.21 -5.33
C THR A 238 4.34 6.91 -4.54
N THR A 239 5.47 6.59 -3.90
CA THR A 239 5.61 5.40 -3.05
C THR A 239 4.72 5.48 -1.81
N ILE A 240 4.54 6.67 -1.22
CA ILE A 240 3.58 6.89 -0.13
C ILE A 240 2.15 6.58 -0.58
N HIS A 241 1.77 6.99 -1.80
CA HIS A 241 0.44 6.68 -2.32
C HIS A 241 0.22 5.17 -2.44
N LEU A 242 1.23 4.44 -2.95
CA LEU A 242 1.18 2.98 -3.03
C LEU A 242 1.06 2.34 -1.64
N ALA A 243 1.77 2.87 -0.65
CA ALA A 243 1.73 2.37 0.72
C ALA A 243 0.35 2.57 1.36
N LYS A 244 -0.24 3.76 1.21
CA LYS A 244 -1.58 4.06 1.73
C LYS A 244 -2.65 3.22 1.04
N MET A 245 -2.57 3.03 -0.28
CA MET A 245 -3.45 2.10 -1.00
C MET A 245 -3.25 0.65 -0.55
N ASN A 246 -2.00 0.22 -0.32
CA ASN A 246 -1.71 -1.14 0.15
C ASN A 246 -2.28 -1.42 1.54
N LEU A 247 -2.14 -0.46 2.46
CA LEU A 247 -2.75 -0.53 3.79
C LEU A 247 -4.28 -0.62 3.68
N ALA A 248 -4.89 0.27 2.89
CA ALA A 248 -6.34 0.29 2.72
C ALA A 248 -6.90 -0.99 2.07
N VAL A 249 -6.15 -1.61 1.13
CA VAL A 249 -6.48 -2.95 0.58
C VAL A 249 -6.52 -4.00 1.69
N HIS A 250 -5.62 -3.92 2.66
CA HIS A 250 -5.61 -4.84 3.80
C HIS A 250 -6.54 -4.40 4.94
N GLY A 251 -7.38 -3.37 4.73
CA GLY A 251 -8.28 -2.85 5.78
C GLY A 251 -7.52 -2.16 6.93
N LEU A 252 -6.32 -1.67 6.66
CA LEU A 252 -5.43 -1.01 7.61
C LEU A 252 -5.32 0.48 7.32
N GLU A 253 -4.94 1.24 8.35
CA GLU A 253 -4.58 2.64 8.23
C GLU A 253 -3.22 2.89 8.88
N GLY A 254 -2.49 3.88 8.39
CA GLY A 254 -1.18 4.24 8.93
C GLY A 254 -0.86 5.71 8.65
N ASP A 255 -0.17 6.34 9.60
CA ASP A 255 0.34 7.69 9.41
C ASP A 255 1.70 7.62 8.69
N ILE A 256 1.65 7.76 7.37
CA ILE A 256 2.81 7.75 6.50
C ILE A 256 3.08 9.17 6.01
N GLN A 257 4.25 9.70 6.37
CA GLN A 257 4.65 11.07 6.06
C GLN A 257 5.83 11.12 5.10
N GLN A 258 5.85 12.17 4.27
CA GLN A 258 6.96 12.42 3.36
C GLN A 258 8.13 13.02 4.11
N ALA A 259 9.25 12.31 4.20
CA ALA A 259 10.43 12.78 4.88
C ALA A 259 11.70 12.09 4.39
N ILE A 260 12.82 12.80 4.45
CA ILE A 260 14.12 12.14 4.43
C ILE A 260 14.50 11.83 5.87
N THR A 261 14.28 10.60 6.29
CA THR A 261 14.44 10.13 7.68
C THR A 261 15.78 10.51 8.31
N TYR A 262 16.87 10.61 7.53
CA TYR A 262 18.16 11.06 8.06
C TYR A 262 18.15 12.50 8.59
N TYR A 263 17.32 13.37 8.04
CA TYR A 263 17.32 14.80 8.34
C TYR A 263 16.06 15.26 9.07
N GLU A 264 15.01 14.45 9.03
CA GLU A 264 13.67 14.82 9.50
C GLU A 264 13.11 13.73 10.40
N ASP A 265 12.35 14.13 11.41
CA ASP A 265 11.56 13.26 12.30
C ASP A 265 10.19 13.88 12.56
N PRO A 266 9.30 13.92 11.56
CA PRO A 266 8.04 14.64 11.69
C PRO A 266 7.02 13.93 12.59
N HIS A 267 7.26 12.65 12.92
CA HIS A 267 6.45 11.95 13.92
C HIS A 267 6.96 12.15 15.35
N GLU A 268 8.16 12.72 15.53
CA GLU A 268 8.83 12.92 16.82
C GLU A 268 8.99 11.61 17.62
N LEU A 269 9.17 10.46 16.95
CA LEU A 269 9.03 9.13 17.56
C LEU A 269 10.28 8.61 18.29
N VAL A 270 11.27 9.45 18.55
CA VAL A 270 12.47 9.07 19.31
C VAL A 270 12.06 8.48 20.66
N GLY A 271 12.27 7.16 20.84
CA GLY A 271 11.92 6.45 22.08
C GLY A 271 10.42 6.16 22.28
N GLN A 272 9.58 6.41 21.27
CA GLN A 272 8.12 6.27 21.38
C GLN A 272 7.55 5.04 20.65
N ALA A 273 8.32 4.43 19.73
CA ALA A 273 7.89 3.23 19.01
C ALA A 273 8.17 1.96 19.83
N ASP A 274 7.21 1.04 19.87
CA ASP A 274 7.39 -0.26 20.54
C ASP A 274 8.22 -1.22 19.67
N TYR A 275 7.96 -1.19 18.36
CA TYR A 275 8.64 -2.01 17.36
C TYR A 275 9.20 -1.14 16.26
N VAL A 276 10.42 -1.45 15.81
CA VAL A 276 11.00 -0.81 14.64
C VAL A 276 11.48 -1.85 13.64
N MET A 277 11.01 -1.73 12.42
CA MET A 277 11.36 -2.63 11.33
C MET A 277 11.71 -1.81 10.10
N ALA A 278 12.84 -2.11 9.44
CA ALA A 278 13.30 -1.31 8.32
C ALA A 278 14.05 -2.12 7.28
N ASN A 279 13.85 -1.78 6.02
CA ASN A 279 14.74 -2.16 4.93
C ASN A 279 15.21 -0.89 4.18
N PRO A 280 16.16 -0.13 4.76
CA PRO A 280 16.59 1.14 4.17
C PRO A 280 17.37 0.91 2.87
N PRO A 281 17.44 1.91 1.97
CA PRO A 281 18.22 1.81 0.74
C PRO A 281 19.71 1.61 1.05
N PHE A 282 20.34 0.60 0.44
CA PHE A 282 21.69 0.16 0.81
C PHE A 282 22.84 1.06 0.31
N ASN A 283 22.65 1.76 -0.82
CA ASN A 283 23.72 2.49 -1.51
C ASN A 283 23.63 4.02 -1.35
N VAL A 284 23.02 4.52 -0.28
CA VAL A 284 22.96 5.97 -0.03
C VAL A 284 24.22 6.41 0.74
N ASP A 285 25.34 6.54 0.04
CA ASP A 285 26.61 6.94 0.64
C ASP A 285 26.84 8.45 0.54
N GLU A 286 26.02 9.27 1.20
CA GLU A 286 26.19 10.73 1.11
C GLU A 286 25.49 11.56 2.19
N ILE A 287 25.12 10.93 3.32
CA ILE A 287 24.48 11.62 4.44
C ILE A 287 25.48 12.64 5.02
N ASP A 288 25.05 13.89 5.12
CA ASP A 288 25.87 14.98 5.64
C ASP A 288 26.07 14.83 7.16
N ALA A 289 27.30 14.51 7.58
CA ALA A 289 27.64 14.27 8.98
C ALA A 289 27.31 15.47 9.87
N ASP A 290 27.50 16.70 9.36
CA ASP A 290 27.29 17.91 10.16
C ASP A 290 25.82 18.15 10.49
N LYS A 291 24.91 17.67 9.63
CA LYS A 291 23.47 17.78 9.84
C LYS A 291 22.95 16.77 10.86
N VAL A 292 23.60 15.61 11.00
CA VAL A 292 23.11 14.51 11.84
C VAL A 292 23.91 14.30 13.13
N LYS A 293 25.08 14.90 13.30
CA LYS A 293 25.96 14.68 14.47
C LYS A 293 25.35 14.99 15.84
N VAL A 294 24.31 15.83 15.90
CA VAL A 294 23.59 16.21 17.13
C VAL A 294 22.21 15.54 17.22
N ASP A 295 21.90 14.65 16.31
CA ASP A 295 20.59 14.01 16.24
C ASP A 295 20.39 13.11 17.48
N PRO A 296 19.31 13.30 18.26
CA PRO A 296 19.03 12.50 19.46
C PRO A 296 18.83 11.02 19.15
N ARG A 297 18.53 10.69 17.89
CA ARG A 297 18.42 9.33 17.40
C ARG A 297 19.78 8.67 17.27
N LEU A 298 20.91 9.35 17.46
CA LEU A 298 22.27 8.76 17.45
C LEU A 298 22.88 8.72 18.86
N PRO A 299 22.36 7.89 19.79
CA PRO A 299 22.82 7.89 21.18
C PRO A 299 24.28 7.48 21.36
N PHE A 300 24.85 6.77 20.37
CA PHE A 300 26.25 6.35 20.35
C PHE A 300 27.14 7.24 19.48
N GLY A 301 26.62 8.37 19.00
CA GLY A 301 27.31 9.29 18.11
C GLY A 301 27.39 8.80 16.66
N LEU A 302 28.22 9.49 15.86
CA LEU A 302 28.36 9.14 14.45
C LEU A 302 29.16 7.84 14.27
N PRO A 303 28.67 6.93 13.43
CA PRO A 303 29.29 5.62 13.24
C PRO A 303 30.58 5.61 12.41
N GLY A 304 30.96 6.75 11.85
CA GLY A 304 32.13 6.91 10.99
C GLY A 304 31.85 7.92 9.89
N VAL A 305 32.82 8.81 9.65
CA VAL A 305 32.71 9.88 8.65
C VAL A 305 33.82 9.68 7.62
N ASN A 306 33.48 9.62 6.34
CA ASN A 306 34.47 9.51 5.26
C ASN A 306 35.25 10.83 5.07
N LYS A 307 36.27 10.81 4.21
CA LYS A 307 37.11 12.00 3.96
C LYS A 307 36.34 13.20 3.38
N GLN A 308 35.14 12.97 2.83
CA GLN A 308 34.24 14.01 2.32
C GLN A 308 33.21 14.49 3.35
N GLY A 309 33.31 14.10 4.63
CA GLY A 309 32.35 14.53 5.65
C GLY A 309 31.01 13.78 5.58
N LYS A 310 30.97 12.59 4.97
CA LYS A 310 29.73 11.82 4.77
C LYS A 310 29.66 10.56 5.62
N VAL A 311 28.43 10.14 5.93
CA VAL A 311 28.10 8.94 6.72
C VAL A 311 27.34 7.95 5.85
N SER A 312 27.61 6.65 6.03
CA SER A 312 26.89 5.58 5.33
C SER A 312 25.57 5.21 6.03
N VAL A 313 24.54 4.91 5.24
CA VAL A 313 23.18 4.54 5.69
C VAL A 313 23.16 3.33 6.61
N ARG A 314 24.02 2.34 6.34
CA ARG A 314 24.08 1.08 7.11
C ARG A 314 24.17 1.36 8.60
N ILE A 315 24.81 2.46 8.95
CA ILE A 315 25.16 2.74 10.33
C ILE A 315 24.38 3.94 10.91
N ALA A 316 23.85 4.84 10.06
CA ALA A 316 22.88 5.84 10.48
C ALA A 316 21.56 5.18 10.91
N THR A 317 21.09 4.19 10.16
CA THR A 317 19.80 3.53 10.44
C THR A 317 19.85 2.66 11.70
N SER A 318 20.96 1.94 11.96
CA SER A 318 21.12 1.16 13.20
C SER A 318 21.20 2.04 14.45
N SER A 319 21.70 3.27 14.30
CA SER A 319 21.81 4.23 15.39
C SER A 319 20.46 4.90 15.65
N ILE A 320 19.77 5.34 14.59
CA ILE A 320 18.47 6.07 14.61
C ILE A 320 17.37 5.33 15.40
N ILE A 321 17.48 4.01 15.48
CA ILE A 321 16.45 3.12 15.99
C ILE A 321 16.60 2.83 17.49
N GLY A 322 17.59 3.41 18.17
CA GLY A 322 17.93 3.15 19.59
C GLY A 322 16.89 3.51 20.65
N GLY A 323 15.62 3.75 20.28
CA GLY A 323 14.51 4.03 21.18
C GLY A 323 13.43 2.95 21.28
N GLY A 324 13.39 1.97 20.37
CA GLY A 324 12.39 0.90 20.40
C GLY A 324 12.84 -0.33 21.20
N LEU A 325 11.90 -1.03 21.86
CA LEU A 325 12.20 -2.22 22.67
C LEU A 325 12.64 -3.41 21.82
N ILE A 326 12.18 -3.51 20.56
CA ILE A 326 12.51 -4.62 19.64
C ILE A 326 12.71 -4.09 18.21
N THR A 327 13.85 -4.42 17.60
CA THR A 327 14.27 -3.88 16.29
C THR A 327 14.74 -4.98 15.34
N ALA A 328 14.31 -4.90 14.08
CA ALA A 328 14.86 -5.72 12.99
C ALA A 328 15.18 -4.85 11.76
N VAL A 329 16.42 -4.91 11.29
CA VAL A 329 16.88 -4.14 10.12
C VAL A 329 17.65 -5.05 9.18
N VAL A 330 17.34 -4.96 7.89
CA VAL A 330 18.09 -5.66 6.83
C VAL A 330 19.27 -4.82 6.40
N PHE A 331 20.45 -5.45 6.28
CA PHE A 331 21.63 -4.86 5.67
C PHE A 331 22.30 -5.89 4.75
N PRO A 332 22.99 -5.47 3.67
CA PRO A 332 23.88 -6.35 2.93
C PRO A 332 24.99 -6.86 3.87
N HIS A 333 25.71 -7.92 3.47
CA HIS A 333 26.85 -8.42 4.24
C HIS A 333 27.98 -7.39 4.34
#